data_AF-A0A060CIZ9-F1
#
_entry.id   AF-A0A060CIZ9-F1
#
_cell.length_a   1.000
_cell.length_b   1.000
_cell.length_c   1.000
_cell.angle_alpha   90.00
_cell.angle_beta   90.00
_cell.angle_gamma   90.00
#
_symmetry.space_group_name_H-M   'P 1'
#
loop_
_entity.id
_entity.type
_entity.pdbx_description
1 polymer ?
#
loop_
_entity_poly.entity_id
_entity_poly.type
_entity_poly.pdbx_seq_one_letter_code
_entity_poly.pdbx_strand_id
1 'polypeptide(L)'
;TLPGSGEVRRLAGWCRVRLKPGQSAHLQVVADPRLLADFDGAHGRWQRPAGSYLLQLGHSATSFEGQGRAALPAADWPADAPPQGVHQPCLASHGDGGH
;
A
#
# COMPACT_ATOMS: atom_id res chain seq x y z
N THR A 1 19.09 1.29 -7.04
CA THR A 1 18.20 2.40 -7.43
C THR A 1 17.55 1.99 -8.72
N LEU A 2 16.23 1.77 -8.74
CA LEU A 2 15.52 1.40 -9.97
C LEU A 2 15.65 2.54 -11.00
N PRO A 3 15.94 2.25 -12.28
CA PRO A 3 16.02 3.28 -13.32
C PRO A 3 14.60 3.75 -13.67
N GLY A 4 14.33 5.02 -13.40
CA GLY A 4 13.05 5.68 -13.58
C GLY A 4 13.06 6.98 -12.78
N SER A 5 13.38 8.07 -13.46
CA SER A 5 13.54 9.41 -12.88
C SER A 5 12.22 9.90 -12.25
N GLY A 6 12.23 10.05 -10.93
CA GLY A 6 11.14 10.60 -10.11
C GLY A 6 10.66 9.57 -9.09
N GLU A 7 10.73 9.88 -7.80
CA GLU A 7 10.07 9.10 -6.74
C GLU A 7 8.54 9.15 -6.94
N VAL A 8 8.03 8.42 -7.92
CA VAL A 8 6.59 8.32 -8.17
C VAL A 8 6.00 7.46 -7.06
N ARG A 9 5.47 8.12 -6.03
CA ARG A 9 4.68 7.47 -5.00
C ARG A 9 3.37 6.98 -5.61
N ARG A 10 3.05 5.72 -5.35
CA ARG A 10 1.77 5.11 -5.75
C ARG A 10 0.85 5.03 -4.53
N LEU A 11 -0.43 5.31 -4.72
CA LEU A 11 -1.43 5.14 -3.66
C LEU A 11 -1.61 3.64 -3.39
N ALA A 12 -1.03 3.16 -2.28
CA ALA A 12 -1.05 1.74 -1.93
C ALA A 12 -2.46 1.23 -1.57
N GLY A 13 -3.28 2.08 -0.98
CA GLY A 13 -4.65 1.81 -0.56
C GLY A 13 -5.24 3.04 0.13
N TRP A 14 -6.55 3.07 0.35
CA TRP A 14 -7.22 4.17 1.03
C TRP A 14 -8.43 3.67 1.82
N CYS A 15 -8.77 4.39 2.89
CA CYS A 15 -9.96 4.15 3.69
C CYS A 15 -10.75 5.43 3.84
N ARG A 16 -12.07 5.34 3.75
CA ARG A 16 -12.99 6.41 4.16
C ARG A 16 -13.78 5.95 5.35
N VAL A 17 -13.66 6.71 6.44
CA VAL A 17 -14.39 6.50 7.68
C VAL A 17 -15.30 7.70 7.94
N ARG A 18 -16.43 7.47 8.58
CA ARG A 18 -17.26 8.53 9.17
C ARG A 18 -17.13 8.43 10.67
N LEU A 19 -16.70 9.51 11.31
CA LEU A 19 -16.54 9.59 12.76
C LEU A 19 -17.51 10.64 13.31
N LYS A 20 -18.12 10.35 14.46
CA LYS A 20 -18.84 11.35 15.25
C LYS A 20 -17.83 12.28 15.94
N PRO A 21 -18.25 13.47 16.41
CA PRO A 21 -17.39 14.33 17.23
C PRO A 21 -16.82 13.55 18.43
N GLY A 22 -15.50 13.63 18.64
CA GLY A 22 -14.79 12.93 19.72
C GLY A 22 -14.55 11.43 19.49
N GLN A 23 -15.04 10.85 18.39
CA GLN A 23 -14.85 9.43 18.10
C GLN A 23 -13.52 9.17 17.40
N SER A 24 -12.83 8.12 17.84
CA SER A 24 -11.66 7.55 17.16
C SER A 24 -12.01 6.18 16.57
N ALA A 25 -11.35 5.80 15.49
CA ALA A 25 -11.45 4.46 14.93
C ALA A 25 -10.06 3.94 14.55
N HIS A 26 -9.90 2.62 14.68
CA HIS A 26 -8.73 1.94 14.15
C HIS A 26 -9.07 1.39 12.76
N LEU A 27 -8.20 1.70 11.78
CA LEU A 27 -8.39 1.32 10.39
C LEU A 27 -7.27 0.37 9.96
N GLN A 28 -7.63 -0.67 9.22
CA GLN A 28 -6.66 -1.49 8.48
C GLN A 28 -6.74 -1.15 6.99
N VAL A 29 -5.64 -0.65 6.44
CA VAL A 29 -5.49 -0.39 5.00
C VAL A 29 -4.63 -1.52 4.43
N VAL A 30 -5.16 -2.25 3.46
CA VAL A 30 -4.40 -3.29 2.75
C VAL A 30 -3.75 -2.69 1.51
N ALA A 31 -2.43 -2.76 1.43
CA ALA A 31 -1.70 -2.33 0.23
C ALA A 31 -1.87 -3.36 -0.89
N ASP A 32 -2.20 -2.90 -2.11
CA ASP A 32 -2.25 -3.81 -3.27
C ASP A 32 -0.82 -4.23 -3.68
N PRO A 33 -0.46 -5.53 -3.62
CA PRO A 33 0.87 -6.02 -3.96
C PRO A 33 1.26 -5.77 -5.43
N ARG A 34 0.28 -5.56 -6.33
CA ARG A 34 0.55 -5.20 -7.73
C ARG A 34 1.26 -3.86 -7.87
N LEU A 35 1.04 -2.95 -6.93
CA LEU A 35 1.70 -1.63 -6.94
C LEU A 35 3.19 -1.72 -6.59
N LEU A 36 3.59 -2.81 -5.93
CA LEU A 36 4.95 -3.07 -5.49
C LEU A 36 5.77 -3.83 -6.54
N ALA A 37 5.14 -4.30 -7.62
CA ALA A 37 5.79 -4.96 -8.73
C ALA A 37 5.76 -4.07 -9.98
N ASP A 38 6.80 -4.18 -10.79
CA ASP A 38 6.87 -3.56 -12.11
C ASP A 38 6.92 -4.65 -13.17
N PHE A 39 6.33 -4.39 -14.34
CA PHE A 39 6.38 -5.33 -15.45
C PHE A 39 7.66 -5.11 -16.25
N ASP A 40 8.51 -6.13 -16.27
CA ASP A 40 9.67 -6.20 -17.14
C ASP A 40 9.24 -6.63 -18.55
N GLY A 41 9.08 -5.64 -19.43
CA GLY A 41 8.69 -5.86 -20.82
C GLY A 41 9.73 -6.61 -21.65
N ALA A 42 11.01 -6.63 -21.25
CA ALA A 42 12.05 -7.35 -21.96
C ALA A 42 11.98 -8.85 -21.69
N HIS A 43 11.65 -9.24 -20.46
CA HIS A 43 11.57 -10.65 -20.05
C HIS A 43 10.13 -11.18 -19.93
N GLY A 44 9.12 -10.33 -20.11
CA GLY A 44 7.71 -10.70 -20.05
C GLY A 44 7.31 -11.22 -18.66
N ARG A 45 7.73 -10.53 -17.59
CA ARG A 45 7.49 -10.96 -16.20
C ARG A 45 7.21 -9.77 -15.30
N TRP A 46 6.43 -10.00 -14.25
CA TRP A 46 6.31 -9.07 -13.15
C TRP A 46 7.45 -9.29 -12.17
N GLN A 47 8.07 -8.22 -11.71
CA GLN A 47 9.19 -8.29 -10.77
C GLN A 47 9.00 -7.30 -9.63
N ARG A 48 9.26 -7.76 -8.41
CA ARG A 48 9.43 -6.92 -7.22
C ARG A 48 10.87 -7.12 -6.71
N PRO A 49 11.71 -6.08 -6.67
CA PRO A 49 13.02 -6.19 -6.07
C PRO A 49 12.95 -6.35 -4.55
N ALA A 50 13.97 -6.96 -3.96
CA ALA A 50 14.13 -6.92 -2.50
C ALA A 50 14.46 -5.50 -2.06
N GLY A 51 13.92 -5.07 -0.93
CA GLY A 51 14.25 -3.74 -0.41
C GLY A 51 13.38 -3.27 0.73
N SER A 52 13.74 -2.11 1.27
CA SER A 52 12.93 -1.39 2.24
C SER A 52 12.00 -0.41 1.52
N TYR A 53 10.71 -0.69 1.57
CA TYR A 53 9.66 0.15 1.00
C TYR A 53 9.16 1.14 2.04
N LEU A 54 9.18 2.44 1.71
CA LEU A 54 8.62 3.48 2.55
C LEU A 54 7.11 3.61 2.27
N LEU A 55 6.31 3.49 3.32
CA LEU A 55 4.87 3.70 3.31
C LEU A 55 4.60 5.03 4.01
N GLN A 56 3.84 5.91 3.37
CA GLN A 56 3.43 7.19 3.95
C GLN A 56 1.91 7.20 4.10
N LEU A 57 1.45 7.62 5.28
CA LEU A 57 0.03 7.80 5.61
C LEU A 57 -0.26 9.29 5.61
N GLY A 58 -1.34 9.68 4.95
CA GLY A 58 -1.71 11.09 4.82
C GLY A 58 -3.16 11.27 4.44
N HIS A 59 -3.67 12.47 4.68
CA HIS A 59 -4.99 12.90 4.22
C HIS A 59 -4.99 13.19 2.71
N SER A 60 -3.82 13.47 2.13
CA SER A 60 -3.63 13.69 0.69
C SER A 60 -2.22 13.27 0.26
N ALA A 61 -1.97 13.26 -1.05
CA ALA A 61 -0.63 12.98 -1.61
C ALA A 61 0.42 14.08 -1.29
N THR A 62 0.00 15.17 -0.66
CA THR A 62 0.85 16.33 -0.29
C THR A 62 0.85 16.61 1.21
N SER A 63 0.05 15.90 2.01
CA SER A 63 -0.07 16.07 3.47
C SER A 63 0.00 14.70 4.14
N PHE A 64 1.12 14.45 4.83
CA PHE A 64 1.43 13.18 5.48
C PHE A 64 1.49 13.35 7.00
N GLU A 65 0.88 12.41 7.71
CA GLU A 65 0.77 12.38 9.18
C GLU A 65 1.71 11.33 9.79
N GLY A 66 2.16 10.37 8.99
CA GLY A 66 3.02 9.30 9.47
C GLY A 66 3.66 8.51 8.35
N GLN A 67 4.66 7.72 8.71
CA GLN A 67 5.34 6.83 7.78
C GLN A 67 5.84 5.57 8.48
N GLY A 68 5.93 4.48 7.73
CA GLY A 68 6.49 3.22 8.16
C GLY A 68 7.38 2.62 7.07
N ARG A 69 8.23 1.67 7.43
CA ARG A 69 9.04 0.93 6.46
C ARG A 69 8.72 -0.55 6.54
N ALA A 70 8.62 -1.18 5.39
CA ALA A 70 8.47 -2.63 5.27
C ALA A 70 9.64 -3.19 4.45
N ALA A 71 10.38 -4.14 5.03
CA ALA A 71 11.36 -4.91 4.28
C ALA A 71 10.64 -6.03 3.53
N LEU A 72 10.77 -6.05 2.22
CA LEU A 72 10.17 -7.07 1.36
C LEU A 72 11.27 -7.85 0.64
N PRO A 73 11.12 -9.18 0.49
CA PRO A 73 12.00 -9.98 -0.34
C PRO A 73 11.70 -9.73 -1.82
N ALA A 74 12.69 -10.06 -2.66
CA ALA A 74 12.51 -10.13 -4.09
C ALA A 74 11.46 -11.21 -4.42
N ALA A 75 10.67 -10.95 -5.45
CA ALA A 75 9.72 -11.92 -5.97
C ALA A 75 9.48 -11.64 -7.46
N ASP A 76 9.20 -12.69 -8.21
CA ASP A 76 8.82 -12.61 -9.61
C ASP A 76 7.56 -13.42 -9.88
N TRP A 77 6.83 -13.00 -10.91
CA TRP A 77 5.65 -13.70 -11.40
C TRP A 77 5.65 -13.73 -12.93
N PRO A 78 5.09 -14.77 -13.55
CA PRO A 78 4.95 -14.83 -15.00
C PRO A 78 3.92 -13.80 -15.48
N ALA A 79 3.98 -13.42 -16.77
CA ALA A 79 3.12 -12.37 -17.34
C ALA A 79 1.62 -12.63 -17.16
N ASP A 80 1.20 -13.88 -17.25
CA ASP A 80 -0.19 -14.34 -17.19
C ASP A 80 -0.72 -14.55 -15.75
N ALA A 81 0.17 -14.56 -14.75
CA ALA A 81 -0.20 -14.68 -13.35
C ALA A 81 0.41 -13.55 -12.51
N PRO A 82 -0.05 -12.29 -12.66
CA PRO A 82 0.44 -11.17 -11.85
C PRO A 82 0.23 -11.42 -10.35
N PRO A 83 0.98 -10.74 -9.48
CA PRO A 83 0.71 -10.76 -8.04
C PRO A 83 -0.77 -10.46 -7.79
N GLN A 84 -1.43 -11.36 -7.06
CA GLN A 84 -2.86 -11.21 -6.78
C GLN A 84 -3.02 -10.31 -5.56
N GLY A 85 -3.64 -9.15 -5.78
CA GLY A 85 -4.08 -8.27 -4.70
C GLY A 85 -5.56 -8.50 -4.44
N VAL A 86 -5.90 -8.88 -3.21
CA VAL A 86 -7.29 -8.75 -2.75
C VAL A 86 -7.42 -7.32 -2.24
N HIS A 87 -8.09 -6.46 -3.00
CA HIS A 87 -8.48 -5.15 -2.49
C HIS A 87 -9.55 -5.36 -1.42
N GLN A 88 -9.12 -5.48 -0.17
CA GLN A 88 -10.05 -5.63 0.94
C GLN A 88 -10.68 -4.27 1.26
N PRO A 89 -12.00 -4.20 1.44
CA PRO A 89 -12.62 -2.98 1.95
C PRO A 89 -12.04 -2.69 3.33
N CYS A 90 -11.77 -1.42 3.61
CA CYS A 90 -11.25 -1.02 4.89
C CYS A 90 -12.19 -1.42 6.02
N LEU A 91 -11.70 -2.31 6.88
CA LEU A 91 -12.39 -2.65 8.11
C LEU A 91 -12.08 -1.57 9.14
N ALA A 92 -13.10 -0.77 9.46
CA ALA A 92 -13.06 0.13 10.60
C ALA A 92 -13.50 -0.66 11.84
N SER A 93 -12.59 -0.85 12.78
CA SER A 93 -12.97 -1.33 14.11
C SER A 93 -13.23 -0.09 14.96
N HIS A 94 -14.48 0.09 15.39
CA HIS A 94 -14.80 1.07 16.41
C HIS A 94 -14.38 0.45 17.76
N GLY A 95 -13.48 1.13 18.47
CA GLY A 95 -13.25 0.79 19.87
C GLY A 95 -14.55 1.03 20.62
N ASP A 96 -15.21 -0.05 21.04
CA ASP A 96 -16.39 0.02 21.89
C ASP A 96 -15.88 0.45 23.29
N GLY A 97 -15.82 1.76 23.50
CA GLY A 97 -15.52 2.35 24.79
C GLY A 97 -16.72 2.11 25.71
N GLY A 98 -16.68 0.98 26.41
CA GLY A 98 -17.63 0.64 27.47
C GLY A 98 -17.74 1.76 28.49
N HIS A 99 -18.99 2.01 28.87
CA HIS A 99 -19.44 3.10 29.71
C HIS A 99 -18.93 3.02 31.16
#